data_AF-A0A2H0BU27-F1
#
_entry.id   AF-A0A2H0BU27-F1
#
_cell.length_a   1.000
_cell.length_b   1.000
_cell.length_c   1.000
_cell.angle_alpha   90.00
_cell.angle_beta   90.00
_cell.angle_gamma   90.00
#
_symmetry.space_group_name_H-M   'P 1'
#
loop_
_entity.id
_entity.type
_entity.pdbx_description
1 polymer ?
#
loop_
_entity_poly.entity_id
_entity_poly.type
_entity_poly.pdbx_seq_one_letter_code
_entity_poly.pdbx_strand_id
1 'polypeptide(L)'
;MPQYWEDFSFSPNDAEIAAKAVGGNENNRFLVVSNPDGTNARPVEDLGANQDKVHVDWSPNNQAIAYSFTGDSLGFDRQSIVLVGKNQENFKSLVVEGRGFVPNWSPTGDNMVYSVYSSNDNYLPSLWFSGASGDNTNANRQNLNLPTWADKCAWQSQTVVICGVPTQLDTGAGLQRDAFRQVPDEIYKLNLETGERINLGQPQGGAAVDQMTITPDGSAAMFTDAITGKLIRFNL
;
A
#
# COMPACT_ATOMS: atom_id res chain seq x y z
N MET A 1 -16.30 -19.44 4.21
CA MET A 1 -16.58 -18.02 3.93
C MET A 1 -17.68 -17.92 2.86
N PRO A 2 -18.59 -16.93 2.93
CA PRO A 2 -19.64 -16.73 1.93
C PRO A 2 -19.07 -16.40 0.54
N GLN A 3 -19.73 -16.83 -0.53
CA GLN A 3 -19.24 -16.74 -1.92
C GLN A 3 -19.13 -15.30 -2.48
N TYR A 4 -19.72 -14.32 -1.80
CA TYR A 4 -19.82 -12.92 -2.24
C TYR A 4 -18.94 -11.96 -1.43
N TRP A 5 -17.97 -12.50 -0.68
CA TRP A 5 -16.99 -11.69 0.03
C TRP A 5 -15.70 -11.61 -0.76
N GLU A 6 -15.12 -10.42 -0.83
CA GLU A 6 -13.88 -10.14 -1.52
C GLU A 6 -13.03 -9.15 -0.71
N ASP A 7 -11.77 -9.00 -1.13
CA ASP A 7 -10.80 -8.04 -0.59
C ASP A 7 -10.62 -8.16 0.93
N PHE A 8 -9.73 -9.05 1.36
CA PHE A 8 -9.59 -9.44 2.76
C PHE A 8 -8.33 -8.85 3.38
N SER A 9 -8.46 -8.35 4.61
CA SER A 9 -7.30 -7.97 5.42
C SER A 9 -7.49 -8.41 6.87
N PHE A 10 -6.43 -8.91 7.49
CA PHE A 10 -6.46 -9.38 8.88
C PHE A 10 -6.19 -8.22 9.84
N SER A 11 -6.84 -8.26 11.01
CA SER A 11 -6.48 -7.37 12.10
C SER A 11 -5.04 -7.65 12.56
N PRO A 12 -4.35 -6.68 13.19
CA PRO A 12 -2.94 -6.83 13.58
C PRO A 12 -2.65 -7.98 14.56
N ASN A 13 -3.69 -8.52 15.19
CA ASN A 13 -3.63 -9.64 16.13
C ASN A 13 -4.31 -10.92 15.58
N ASP A 14 -4.64 -10.96 14.29
CA ASP A 14 -5.29 -12.05 13.57
C ASP A 14 -6.66 -12.50 14.13
N ALA A 15 -7.26 -11.70 15.02
CA ALA A 15 -8.51 -12.04 15.70
C ALA A 15 -9.77 -11.66 14.88
N GLU A 16 -9.64 -10.71 13.97
CA GLU A 16 -10.71 -10.23 13.09
C GLU A 16 -10.19 -10.17 11.65
N ILE A 17 -11.12 -10.17 10.69
CA ILE A 17 -10.88 -9.84 9.28
C ILE A 17 -11.82 -8.71 8.85
N ALA A 18 -11.33 -7.84 7.99
CA ALA A 18 -12.16 -6.90 7.24
C ALA A 18 -12.34 -7.48 5.84
N ALA A 19 -13.53 -7.27 5.28
CA ALA A 19 -13.85 -7.69 3.92
C ALA A 19 -14.92 -6.81 3.30
N LYS A 20 -15.04 -6.84 1.98
CA LYS A 20 -16.23 -6.32 1.28
C LYS A 20 -17.22 -7.46 1.08
N ALA A 21 -18.42 -7.32 1.64
CA ALA A 21 -19.55 -8.19 1.37
C ALA A 21 -20.36 -7.58 0.20
N VAL A 22 -20.18 -8.10 -1.01
CA VAL A 22 -20.72 -7.50 -2.25
C VAL A 22 -21.91 -8.32 -2.76
N GLY A 23 -23.10 -7.99 -2.27
CA GLY A 23 -24.35 -8.58 -2.75
C GLY A 23 -24.69 -8.19 -4.20
N GLY A 24 -25.62 -8.93 -4.79
CA GLY A 24 -26.06 -8.73 -6.18
C GLY A 24 -26.76 -7.40 -6.46
N ASN A 25 -27.18 -6.66 -5.42
CA ASN A 25 -27.76 -5.32 -5.50
C ASN A 25 -26.93 -4.32 -4.70
N GLU A 26 -26.94 -3.05 -5.12
CA GLU A 26 -26.14 -1.98 -4.49
C GLU A 26 -26.46 -1.80 -3.00
N ASN A 27 -27.73 -1.91 -2.62
CA ASN A 27 -28.17 -1.80 -1.21
C ASN A 27 -27.72 -2.95 -0.30
N ASN A 28 -26.99 -3.93 -0.84
CA ASN A 28 -26.45 -5.06 -0.07
C ASN A 28 -24.93 -5.16 -0.24
N ARG A 29 -24.25 -4.02 -0.24
CA ARG A 29 -22.80 -3.93 -0.36
C ARG A 29 -22.25 -3.23 0.87
N PHE A 30 -21.47 -3.96 1.66
CA PHE A 30 -20.98 -3.44 2.94
C PHE A 30 -19.49 -3.72 3.11
N LEU A 31 -18.82 -2.80 3.78
CA LEU A 31 -17.57 -3.11 4.47
C LEU A 31 -17.98 -3.83 5.76
N VAL A 32 -17.42 -5.01 5.99
CA VAL A 32 -17.75 -5.85 7.14
C VAL A 32 -16.51 -6.18 7.94
N VAL A 33 -16.71 -6.42 9.22
CA VAL A 33 -15.71 -7.05 10.10
C VAL A 33 -16.29 -8.34 10.64
N SER A 34 -15.47 -9.38 10.74
CA SER A 34 -15.88 -10.70 11.26
C SER A 34 -14.70 -11.45 11.88
N ASN A 35 -14.96 -12.58 12.53
CA ASN A 35 -13.92 -13.53 12.89
C ASN A 35 -13.30 -14.17 11.62
N PRO A 36 -12.06 -14.69 11.66
CA PRO A 36 -11.44 -15.37 10.52
C PRO A 36 -12.23 -16.57 9.95
N ASP A 37 -13.08 -17.20 10.76
CA ASP A 37 -13.97 -18.29 10.34
C ASP A 37 -15.27 -17.79 9.67
N GLY A 38 -15.48 -16.47 9.59
CA GLY A 38 -16.65 -15.80 9.04
C GLY A 38 -17.82 -15.64 10.03
N THR A 39 -17.65 -16.06 11.29
CA THR A 39 -18.67 -15.83 12.34
C THR A 39 -18.63 -14.40 12.87
N ASN A 40 -19.68 -13.97 13.58
CA ASN A 40 -19.81 -12.62 14.14
C ASN A 40 -19.63 -11.49 13.13
N ALA A 41 -20.00 -11.74 11.87
CA ALA A 41 -19.97 -10.73 10.83
C ALA A 41 -20.91 -9.57 11.17
N ARG A 42 -20.37 -8.35 11.14
CA ARG A 42 -21.12 -7.11 11.34
C ARG A 42 -20.78 -6.09 10.26
N PRO A 43 -21.76 -5.33 9.75
CA PRO A 43 -21.49 -4.22 8.85
C PRO A 43 -20.78 -3.09 9.62
N VAL A 44 -19.87 -2.41 8.93
CA VAL A 44 -19.15 -1.23 9.40
C VAL A 44 -19.58 0.00 8.60
N GLU A 45 -19.60 -0.11 7.28
CA GLU A 45 -19.91 0.98 6.36
C GLU A 45 -20.76 0.49 5.17
N ASP A 46 -21.72 1.30 4.72
CA ASP A 46 -22.47 1.04 3.49
C ASP A 46 -21.64 1.49 2.28
N LEU A 47 -21.38 0.57 1.37
CA LEU A 47 -20.56 0.84 0.19
C LEU A 47 -21.39 1.26 -1.02
N GLY A 48 -22.62 0.76 -1.16
CA GLY A 48 -23.49 1.03 -2.30
C GLY A 48 -22.77 0.97 -3.67
N ALA A 49 -22.99 2.02 -4.47
CA ALA A 49 -22.32 2.21 -5.76
C ALA A 49 -20.84 2.59 -5.67
N ASN A 50 -20.31 2.87 -4.48
CA ASN A 50 -18.90 3.24 -4.26
C ASN A 50 -18.01 2.04 -3.91
N GLN A 51 -18.55 0.81 -3.91
CA GLN A 51 -17.81 -0.40 -3.53
C GLN A 51 -16.48 -0.58 -4.30
N ASP A 52 -16.44 -0.27 -5.60
CA ASP A 52 -15.22 -0.34 -6.43
C ASP A 52 -14.17 0.73 -6.07
N LYS A 53 -14.55 1.76 -5.31
CA LYS A 53 -13.66 2.83 -4.85
C LYS A 53 -13.10 2.56 -3.45
N VAL A 54 -13.51 1.48 -2.81
CA VAL A 54 -13.08 1.10 -1.46
C VAL A 54 -12.18 -0.12 -1.53
N HIS A 55 -11.05 -0.02 -0.84
CA HIS A 55 -10.02 -1.05 -0.75
C HIS A 55 -9.80 -1.40 0.71
N VAL A 56 -9.81 -2.69 1.02
CA VAL A 56 -9.62 -3.20 2.38
C VAL A 56 -8.14 -3.30 2.68
N ASP A 57 -7.71 -2.58 3.70
CA ASP A 57 -6.31 -2.51 4.12
C ASP A 57 -6.26 -2.12 5.60
N TRP A 58 -6.04 -3.12 6.46
CA TRP A 58 -6.11 -2.94 7.90
C TRP A 58 -4.78 -2.40 8.43
N SER A 59 -4.82 -1.21 9.03
CA SER A 59 -3.63 -0.56 9.55
C SER A 59 -3.07 -1.29 10.78
N PRO A 60 -1.73 -1.37 10.95
CA PRO A 60 -1.12 -2.04 12.10
C PRO A 60 -1.49 -1.48 13.49
N ASN A 61 -1.87 -0.21 13.59
CA ASN A 61 -2.41 0.39 14.83
C ASN A 61 -3.92 0.17 15.03
N ASN A 62 -4.58 -0.62 14.17
CA ASN A 62 -6.01 -0.95 14.27
C ASN A 62 -6.96 0.26 14.18
N GLN A 63 -6.50 1.38 13.59
CA GLN A 63 -7.31 2.60 13.43
C GLN A 63 -8.11 2.61 12.13
N ALA A 64 -7.50 2.21 11.02
CA ALA A 64 -8.15 2.11 9.72
C ALA A 64 -8.27 0.64 9.32
N ILE A 65 -9.37 0.29 8.65
CA ILE A 65 -9.62 -1.04 8.09
C ILE A 65 -9.76 -1.03 6.57
N ALA A 66 -9.91 0.16 5.99
CA ALA A 66 -10.03 0.37 4.55
C ALA A 66 -9.64 1.81 4.22
N TYR A 67 -9.42 2.06 2.93
CA TYR A 67 -9.34 3.40 2.37
C TYR A 67 -10.25 3.52 1.14
N SER A 68 -10.64 4.75 0.80
CA SER A 68 -11.49 5.00 -0.35
C SER A 68 -11.08 6.22 -1.18
N PHE A 69 -11.44 6.14 -2.46
CA PHE A 69 -11.30 7.23 -3.43
C PHE A 69 -12.58 8.10 -3.52
N THR A 70 -13.33 8.24 -2.43
CA THR A 70 -14.56 9.06 -2.37
C THR A 70 -14.34 10.44 -1.77
N GLY A 71 -13.09 10.82 -1.48
CA GLY A 71 -12.74 12.14 -0.96
C GLY A 71 -12.93 13.26 -1.98
N ASP A 72 -12.78 14.50 -1.52
CA ASP A 72 -12.91 15.69 -2.36
C ASP A 72 -11.98 15.68 -3.59
N SER A 73 -12.47 16.25 -4.68
CA SER A 73 -11.65 16.45 -5.88
C SER A 73 -10.63 17.57 -5.66
N LEU A 74 -9.34 17.28 -5.84
CA LEU A 74 -8.24 18.21 -5.58
C LEU A 74 -7.48 18.65 -6.85
N GLY A 75 -8.05 18.39 -8.02
CA GLY A 75 -7.45 18.63 -9.34
C GLY A 75 -6.85 17.36 -9.94
N PHE A 76 -6.22 17.48 -11.11
CA PHE A 76 -5.75 16.33 -11.91
C PHE A 76 -4.62 15.53 -11.24
N ASP A 77 -3.65 16.21 -10.64
CA ASP A 77 -2.44 15.60 -10.06
C ASP A 77 -2.49 15.46 -8.53
N ARG A 78 -3.67 15.55 -7.90
CA ARG A 78 -3.82 15.34 -6.45
C ARG A 78 -5.09 14.63 -6.09
N GLN A 79 -5.03 13.69 -5.16
CA GLN A 79 -6.18 12.86 -4.77
C GLN A 79 -6.40 12.95 -3.26
N SER A 80 -7.67 12.99 -2.85
CA SER A 80 -8.08 12.84 -1.45
C SER A 80 -8.46 11.39 -1.20
N ILE A 81 -7.77 10.75 -0.27
CA ILE A 81 -7.98 9.37 0.16
C ILE A 81 -8.63 9.39 1.54
N VAL A 82 -9.83 8.84 1.65
CA VAL A 82 -10.55 8.76 2.93
C VAL A 82 -10.12 7.47 3.62
N LEU A 83 -9.72 7.55 4.89
CA LEU A 83 -9.49 6.37 5.73
C LEU A 83 -10.80 6.00 6.42
N VAL A 84 -11.09 4.70 6.51
CA VAL A 84 -12.32 4.17 7.12
C VAL A 84 -11.95 3.35 8.33
N GLY A 85 -12.48 3.69 9.51
CA GLY A 85 -12.30 2.93 10.75
C GLY A 85 -13.43 1.95 11.02
N LYS A 86 -13.50 1.41 12.25
CA LYS A 86 -14.48 0.36 12.63
C LYS A 86 -15.79 0.90 13.21
N ASN A 87 -15.82 2.17 13.58
CA ASN A 87 -16.85 2.78 14.41
C ASN A 87 -17.29 4.16 13.86
N GLN A 88 -17.27 4.35 12.54
CA GLN A 88 -17.64 5.61 11.88
C GLN A 88 -16.78 6.80 12.34
N GLU A 89 -15.48 6.55 12.51
CA GLU A 89 -14.51 7.58 12.85
C GLU A 89 -14.43 8.64 11.74
N ASN A 90 -14.37 9.92 12.13
CA ASN A 90 -14.23 11.02 11.20
C ASN A 90 -12.74 11.38 11.01
N PHE A 91 -11.98 10.49 10.36
CA PHE A 91 -10.57 10.73 10.11
C PHE A 91 -10.35 11.85 9.09
N LYS A 92 -9.26 12.60 9.27
CA LYS A 92 -8.77 13.50 8.23
C LYS A 92 -8.36 12.66 7.02
N SER A 93 -8.75 13.08 5.82
CA SER A 93 -8.32 12.43 4.58
C SER A 93 -6.83 12.65 4.32
N LEU A 94 -6.19 11.64 3.72
CA LEU A 94 -4.85 11.75 3.15
C LEU A 94 -4.93 12.46 1.80
N VAL A 95 -4.24 13.58 1.67
CA VAL A 95 -3.97 14.21 0.38
C VAL A 95 -2.67 13.62 -0.19
N VAL A 96 -2.74 13.11 -1.41
CA VAL A 96 -1.58 12.56 -2.13
C VAL A 96 -1.32 13.34 -3.42
N GLU A 97 -0.04 13.49 -3.77
CA GLU A 97 0.42 14.30 -4.90
C GLU A 97 0.49 13.48 -6.21
N GLY A 98 -0.62 12.83 -6.55
CA GLY A 98 -0.77 12.12 -7.82
C GLY A 98 -2.02 11.27 -7.91
N ARG A 99 -1.93 10.22 -8.71
CA ARG A 99 -2.95 9.20 -8.98
C ARG A 99 -2.36 7.80 -8.83
N GLY A 100 -3.23 6.79 -8.83
CA GLY A 100 -2.80 5.39 -8.70
C GLY A 100 -2.15 5.11 -7.35
N PHE A 101 -2.74 5.65 -6.28
CA PHE A 101 -2.26 5.47 -4.91
C PHE A 101 -2.11 4.00 -4.55
N VAL A 102 -0.89 3.62 -4.13
CA VAL A 102 -0.57 2.31 -3.56
C VAL A 102 0.02 2.54 -2.17
N PRO A 103 -0.67 2.14 -1.08
CA PRO A 103 -0.20 2.32 0.28
C PRO A 103 0.77 1.20 0.74
N ASN A 104 1.59 1.50 1.75
CA ASN A 104 2.37 0.53 2.51
C ASN A 104 2.65 1.08 3.93
N TRP A 105 1.87 0.58 4.91
CA TRP A 105 1.91 1.02 6.30
C TRP A 105 3.23 0.70 7.00
N SER A 106 3.69 1.62 7.85
CA SER A 106 4.78 1.34 8.78
C SER A 106 4.36 0.28 9.80
N PRO A 107 5.31 -0.43 10.45
CA PRO A 107 4.93 -1.50 11.38
C PRO A 107 4.14 -1.03 12.60
N THR A 108 4.20 0.25 12.98
CA THR A 108 3.27 0.80 14.00
C THR A 108 1.96 1.28 13.41
N GLY A 109 1.85 1.50 12.10
CA GLY A 109 0.67 2.07 11.43
C GLY A 109 0.55 3.59 11.55
N ASP A 110 1.54 4.28 12.14
CA ASP A 110 1.49 5.73 12.29
C ASP A 110 1.96 6.49 11.05
N ASN A 111 2.78 5.83 10.24
CA ASN A 111 3.30 6.36 9.00
C ASN A 111 3.02 5.40 7.85
N MET A 112 3.30 5.87 6.65
CA MET A 112 3.16 5.08 5.44
C MET A 112 4.20 5.56 4.41
N VAL A 113 4.72 4.61 3.64
CA VAL A 113 5.26 4.91 2.31
C VAL A 113 4.19 4.58 1.29
N TYR A 114 4.00 5.45 0.31
CA TYR A 114 3.03 5.22 -0.74
C TYR A 114 3.63 5.62 -2.08
N SER A 115 3.11 5.04 -3.16
CA SER A 115 3.46 5.48 -4.52
C SER A 115 2.25 6.07 -5.22
N VAL A 116 2.51 7.08 -6.04
CA VAL A 116 1.56 7.70 -6.96
C VAL A 116 2.29 8.06 -8.24
N TYR A 117 1.56 8.27 -9.34
CA TYR A 117 2.11 8.89 -10.55
C TYR A 117 1.42 10.23 -10.82
N SER A 118 2.12 11.16 -11.45
CA SER A 118 1.59 12.49 -11.80
C SER A 118 2.13 12.97 -13.15
N SER A 119 1.49 13.99 -13.72
CA SER A 119 1.96 14.63 -14.95
C SER A 119 3.34 15.29 -14.78
N ASN A 120 3.69 15.74 -13.56
CA ASN A 120 4.97 16.36 -13.23
C ASN A 120 6.15 15.38 -13.33
N ASP A 121 5.89 14.09 -13.11
CA ASP A 121 6.91 13.03 -13.12
C ASP A 121 6.87 12.20 -14.41
N ASN A 122 6.34 12.75 -15.51
CA ASN A 122 6.11 12.01 -16.76
C ASN A 122 5.27 10.73 -16.55
N TYR A 123 4.37 10.75 -15.57
CA TYR A 123 3.57 9.59 -15.14
C TYR A 123 4.41 8.38 -14.71
N LEU A 124 5.64 8.59 -14.24
CA LEU A 124 6.39 7.57 -13.53
C LEU A 124 5.80 7.36 -12.11
N PRO A 125 5.87 6.16 -11.55
CA PRO A 125 5.54 5.95 -10.14
C PRO A 125 6.59 6.67 -9.29
N SER A 126 6.17 7.50 -8.34
CA SER A 126 7.01 8.24 -7.41
C SER A 126 6.71 7.78 -5.99
N LEU A 127 7.73 7.39 -5.24
CA LEU A 127 7.60 6.98 -3.85
C LEU A 127 7.60 8.19 -2.91
N TRP A 128 6.67 8.19 -1.95
CA TRP A 128 6.48 9.25 -0.96
C TRP A 128 6.42 8.65 0.44
N PHE A 129 6.76 9.46 1.44
CA PHE A 129 6.51 9.19 2.86
C PHE A 129 5.48 10.18 3.40
N SER A 130 4.68 9.75 4.37
CA SER A 130 3.71 10.60 5.07
C SER A 130 3.30 9.99 6.41
N GLY A 131 3.01 10.84 7.40
CA GLY A 131 2.18 10.44 8.54
C GLY A 131 0.77 10.05 8.06
N ALA A 132 0.18 9.04 8.69
CA ALA A 132 -1.02 8.36 8.21
C ALA A 132 -2.06 8.02 9.29
N SER A 133 -1.83 8.42 10.54
CA SER A 133 -2.75 8.17 11.66
C SER A 133 -3.14 9.46 12.39
N GLY A 134 -4.39 9.54 12.84
CA GLY A 134 -4.94 10.64 13.64
C GLY A 134 -4.58 12.04 13.11
N ASP A 135 -4.17 12.92 14.03
CA ASP A 135 -3.78 14.30 13.72
C ASP A 135 -2.48 14.41 12.88
N ASN A 136 -1.68 13.34 12.85
CA ASN A 136 -0.43 13.27 12.08
C ASN A 136 -0.68 12.93 10.59
N THR A 137 -1.93 12.78 10.16
CA THR A 137 -2.27 12.55 8.76
C THR A 137 -1.73 13.67 7.87
N ASN A 138 -0.90 13.30 6.89
CA ASN A 138 -0.08 14.16 6.02
C ASN A 138 1.05 14.96 6.70
N ALA A 139 1.39 14.68 7.95
CA ALA A 139 2.58 15.26 8.58
C ALA A 139 3.86 14.76 7.88
N ASN A 140 4.87 15.64 7.79
CA ASN A 140 6.19 15.36 7.23
C ASN A 140 6.17 14.71 5.83
N ARG A 141 5.14 15.02 5.03
CA ARG A 141 4.98 14.43 3.71
C ARG A 141 6.12 14.85 2.78
N GLN A 142 6.83 13.87 2.22
CA GLN A 142 8.02 14.11 1.40
C GLN A 142 8.10 13.13 0.23
N ASN A 143 8.59 13.61 -0.92
CA ASN A 143 8.94 12.78 -2.06
C ASN A 143 10.31 12.15 -1.79
N LEU A 144 10.41 10.83 -1.89
CA LEU A 144 11.64 10.08 -1.67
C LEU A 144 12.53 10.00 -2.92
N ASN A 145 12.09 10.62 -4.03
CA ASN A 145 12.77 10.70 -5.32
C ASN A 145 13.22 9.33 -5.83
N LEU A 146 12.34 8.33 -5.67
CA LEU A 146 12.57 6.95 -6.06
C LEU A 146 11.45 6.49 -6.99
N PRO A 147 11.77 6.12 -8.24
CA PRO A 147 10.75 5.76 -9.21
C PRO A 147 10.33 4.30 -9.03
N THR A 148 9.48 4.02 -8.04
CA THR A 148 9.01 2.65 -7.74
C THR A 148 7.61 2.65 -7.13
N TRP A 149 7.00 1.46 -7.06
CA TRP A 149 5.73 1.23 -6.38
C TRP A 149 5.94 0.84 -4.92
N ALA A 150 5.10 1.34 -4.03
CA ALA A 150 5.24 1.11 -2.59
C ALA A 150 5.05 -0.35 -2.15
N ASP A 151 4.35 -1.17 -2.92
CA ASP A 151 4.20 -2.61 -2.66
C ASP A 151 5.42 -3.45 -3.06
N LYS A 152 6.38 -2.87 -3.80
CA LYS A 152 7.73 -3.42 -3.97
C LYS A 152 8.67 -3.10 -2.79
N CYS A 153 8.16 -2.41 -1.76
CA CYS A 153 8.91 -2.03 -0.58
C CYS A 153 8.50 -2.84 0.66
N ALA A 154 9.39 -2.94 1.63
CA ALA A 154 9.15 -3.53 2.93
C ALA A 154 9.87 -2.75 4.03
N TRP A 155 9.21 -2.56 5.17
CA TRP A 155 9.77 -1.89 6.32
C TRP A 155 10.73 -2.82 7.08
N GLN A 156 11.99 -2.41 7.23
CA GLN A 156 12.96 -3.08 8.10
C GLN A 156 12.85 -2.59 9.56
N SER A 157 12.43 -1.35 9.75
CA SER A 157 12.16 -0.74 11.07
C SER A 157 11.12 0.37 10.94
N GLN A 158 10.94 1.24 11.95
CA GLN A 158 10.06 2.41 11.84
C GLN A 158 10.60 3.54 10.95
N THR A 159 11.90 3.51 10.64
CA THR A 159 12.57 4.57 9.86
C THR A 159 13.32 4.03 8.67
N VAL A 160 13.45 2.70 8.52
CA VAL A 160 14.20 2.07 7.43
C VAL A 160 13.27 1.26 6.54
N VAL A 161 13.32 1.54 5.25
CA VAL A 161 12.54 0.85 4.21
C VAL A 161 13.48 0.29 3.15
N ILE A 162 13.25 -0.96 2.75
CA ILE A 162 13.92 -1.61 1.63
C ILE A 162 12.96 -1.62 0.45
N CYS A 163 13.42 -1.23 -0.73
CA CYS A 163 12.59 -1.17 -1.93
C CYS A 163 13.28 -1.85 -3.12
N GLY A 164 12.54 -2.63 -3.89
CA GLY A 164 12.89 -2.94 -5.27
C GLY A 164 12.59 -1.75 -6.17
N VAL A 165 13.56 -1.32 -6.98
CA VAL A 165 13.44 -0.19 -7.91
C VAL A 165 13.77 -0.66 -9.31
N PRO A 166 12.84 -0.55 -10.27
CA PRO A 166 13.08 -1.06 -11.62
C PRO A 166 14.29 -0.38 -12.25
N THR A 167 15.15 -1.17 -12.90
CA THR A 167 16.37 -0.65 -13.55
C THR A 167 16.06 0.31 -14.70
N GLN A 168 14.85 0.22 -15.26
CA GLN A 168 14.37 1.11 -16.31
C GLN A 168 12.85 1.29 -16.20
N LEU A 169 12.40 2.54 -16.29
CA LEU A 169 11.00 2.89 -16.48
C LEU A 169 10.90 3.98 -17.54
N ASP A 170 10.01 3.78 -18.49
CA ASP A 170 9.73 4.77 -19.52
C ASP A 170 8.54 5.64 -19.10
N THR A 171 8.40 6.82 -19.72
CA THR A 171 7.26 7.72 -19.54
C THR A 171 5.93 6.95 -19.61
N GLY A 172 5.04 7.21 -18.65
CA GLY A 172 3.75 6.51 -18.60
C GLY A 172 3.77 5.21 -17.79
N ALA A 173 4.90 4.78 -17.23
CA ALA A 173 4.98 3.50 -16.50
C ALA A 173 3.96 3.37 -15.36
N GLY A 174 3.62 4.46 -14.67
CA GLY A 174 2.58 4.45 -13.63
C GLY A 174 1.18 4.16 -14.16
N LEU A 175 0.88 4.54 -15.41
CA LEU A 175 -0.39 4.25 -16.08
C LEU A 175 -0.48 2.82 -16.62
N GLN A 176 0.68 2.21 -16.91
CA GLN A 176 0.79 0.91 -17.57
C GLN A 176 1.70 -0.04 -16.78
N ARG A 177 1.47 -0.12 -15.46
CA ARG A 177 2.31 -0.89 -14.54
C ARG A 177 2.62 -2.32 -15.03
N ASP A 178 1.61 -3.01 -15.55
CA ASP A 178 1.76 -4.40 -16.01
C ASP A 178 2.81 -4.58 -17.11
N ALA A 179 3.03 -3.57 -17.95
CA ALA A 179 4.05 -3.62 -19.00
C ALA A 179 5.49 -3.64 -18.43
N PHE A 180 5.67 -3.17 -17.20
CA PHE A 180 6.98 -3.07 -16.51
C PHE A 180 7.14 -4.08 -15.38
N ARG A 181 6.16 -4.98 -15.16
CA ARG A 181 6.16 -5.93 -14.04
C ARG A 181 7.37 -6.86 -14.04
N GLN A 182 7.90 -7.18 -15.22
CA GLN A 182 9.03 -8.10 -15.41
C GLN A 182 10.37 -7.39 -15.61
N VAL A 183 10.44 -6.07 -15.42
CA VAL A 183 11.71 -5.34 -15.46
C VAL A 183 12.51 -5.68 -14.19
N PRO A 184 13.79 -6.09 -14.31
CA PRO A 184 14.65 -6.33 -13.17
C PRO A 184 14.70 -5.13 -12.22
N ASP A 185 14.79 -5.39 -10.91
CA ASP A 185 14.89 -4.34 -9.91
C ASP A 185 16.30 -4.29 -9.30
N GLU A 186 16.74 -3.11 -8.88
CA GLU A 186 17.83 -2.93 -7.91
C GLU A 186 17.23 -2.76 -6.52
N ILE A 187 17.94 -3.22 -5.48
CA ILE A 187 17.48 -3.09 -4.10
C ILE A 187 18.08 -1.83 -3.49
N TYR A 188 17.20 -0.99 -2.95
CA TYR A 188 17.58 0.24 -2.24
C TYR A 188 17.20 0.15 -0.77
N LYS A 189 18.08 0.66 0.09
CA LYS A 189 17.81 0.94 1.50
C LYS A 189 17.64 2.43 1.70
N LEU A 190 16.52 2.81 2.30
CA LEU A 190 16.15 4.18 2.60
C LEU A 190 16.08 4.36 4.11
N ASN A 191 16.72 5.41 4.64
CA ASN A 191 16.50 5.90 5.99
C ASN A 191 15.66 7.17 5.92
N LEU A 192 14.41 7.09 6.39
CA LEU A 192 13.40 8.14 6.31
C LEU A 192 13.63 9.29 7.29
N GLU A 193 14.45 9.08 8.32
CA GLU A 193 14.83 10.11 9.29
C GLU A 193 16.00 10.95 8.79
N THR A 194 17.02 10.30 8.22
CA THR A 194 18.23 10.99 7.74
C THR A 194 18.15 11.41 6.27
N GLY A 195 17.23 10.82 5.50
CA GLY A 195 17.15 10.93 4.05
C GLY A 195 18.24 10.12 3.31
N GLU A 196 19.00 9.28 4.01
CA GLU A 196 20.04 8.45 3.40
C GLU A 196 19.43 7.42 2.45
N ARG A 197 20.05 7.27 1.27
CA ARG A 197 19.69 6.28 0.26
C ARG A 197 20.93 5.51 -0.18
N ILE A 198 20.88 4.20 0.01
CA ILE A 198 21.97 3.28 -0.35
C ILE A 198 21.44 2.30 -1.41
N ASN A 199 22.14 2.20 -2.54
CA ASN A 199 21.91 1.12 -3.50
C ASN A 199 22.67 -0.12 -3.03
N LEU A 200 21.94 -1.20 -2.71
CA LEU A 200 22.50 -2.48 -2.26
C LEU A 200 22.83 -3.41 -3.44
N GLY A 201 22.48 -3.02 -4.67
CA GLY A 201 22.73 -3.75 -5.90
C GLY A 201 21.53 -4.57 -6.37
N GLN A 202 21.75 -5.34 -7.43
CA GLN A 202 20.72 -6.17 -8.05
C GLN A 202 20.63 -7.57 -7.42
N PRO A 203 19.42 -8.14 -7.27
CA PRO A 203 19.27 -9.54 -6.93
C PRO A 203 19.92 -10.46 -7.97
N GLN A 204 20.37 -11.64 -7.51
CA GLN A 204 20.95 -12.63 -8.41
C GLN A 204 19.99 -13.00 -9.55
N GLY A 205 20.52 -13.03 -10.77
CA GLY A 205 19.75 -13.38 -11.97
C GLY A 205 18.89 -12.24 -12.53
N GLY A 206 18.97 -11.01 -12.00
CA GLY A 206 18.21 -9.88 -12.52
C GLY A 206 16.71 -10.02 -12.25
N ALA A 207 16.35 -10.39 -11.02
CA ALA A 207 14.96 -10.63 -10.64
C ALA A 207 14.14 -9.33 -10.56
N ALA A 208 12.83 -9.45 -10.80
CA ALA A 208 11.87 -8.37 -10.61
C ALA A 208 11.07 -8.62 -9.32
N VAL A 209 11.16 -7.71 -8.37
CA VAL A 209 10.40 -7.74 -7.11
C VAL A 209 8.90 -7.57 -7.41
N ASP A 210 8.10 -8.54 -6.97
CA ASP A 210 6.63 -8.43 -6.96
C ASP A 210 6.12 -7.90 -5.61
N GLN A 211 6.32 -8.69 -4.54
CA GLN A 211 6.00 -8.34 -3.16
C GLN A 211 7.20 -8.68 -2.27
N MET A 212 7.58 -7.74 -1.40
CA MET A 212 8.73 -7.89 -0.50
C MET A 212 8.29 -7.93 0.95
N THR A 213 9.00 -8.72 1.76
CA THR A 213 8.94 -8.70 3.22
C THR A 213 10.34 -8.78 3.80
N ILE A 214 10.51 -8.37 5.06
CA ILE A 214 11.78 -8.45 5.79
C ILE A 214 11.73 -9.63 6.74
N THR A 215 12.84 -10.37 6.85
CA THR A 215 12.94 -11.45 7.83
C THR A 215 12.82 -10.92 9.26
N PRO A 216 12.30 -11.70 10.23
CA PRO A 216 12.09 -11.20 11.60
C PRO A 216 13.36 -10.70 12.30
N ASP A 217 14.53 -11.19 11.90
CA ASP A 217 15.84 -10.74 12.40
C ASP A 217 16.39 -9.50 11.67
N GLY A 218 15.68 -9.01 10.65
CA GLY A 218 16.07 -7.86 9.84
C GLY A 218 17.22 -8.13 8.85
N SER A 219 17.73 -9.36 8.76
CA SER A 219 18.97 -9.68 8.03
C SER A 219 18.80 -9.85 6.53
N ALA A 220 17.57 -10.06 6.06
CA ALA A 220 17.30 -10.29 4.64
C ALA A 220 15.92 -9.76 4.22
N ALA A 221 15.82 -9.39 2.95
CA ALA A 221 14.57 -9.23 2.23
C ALA A 221 14.19 -10.55 1.54
N MET A 222 12.93 -10.93 1.64
CA MET A 222 12.33 -12.06 0.93
C MET A 222 11.30 -11.52 -0.06
N PHE A 223 11.34 -11.95 -1.31
CA PHE A 223 10.36 -11.52 -2.31
C PHE A 223 10.15 -12.57 -3.39
N THR A 224 8.98 -12.52 -4.04
CA THR A 224 8.71 -13.32 -5.23
C THR A 224 9.26 -12.60 -6.46
N ASP A 225 10.00 -13.32 -7.29
CA ASP A 225 10.43 -12.84 -8.60
C ASP A 225 9.26 -12.90 -9.60
N ALA A 226 8.83 -11.75 -10.10
CA ALA A 226 7.74 -11.63 -11.07
C ALA A 226 8.06 -12.25 -12.44
N ILE A 227 9.34 -12.51 -12.74
CA ILE A 227 9.76 -13.15 -14.00
C ILE A 227 9.59 -14.65 -13.90
N THR A 228 10.12 -15.28 -12.84
CA THR A 228 10.18 -16.74 -12.72
C THR A 228 9.17 -17.35 -11.76
N GLY A 229 8.51 -16.53 -10.93
CA GLY A 229 7.62 -16.96 -9.85
C GLY A 229 8.34 -17.57 -8.64
N LYS A 230 9.68 -17.52 -8.60
CA LYS A 230 10.47 -18.10 -7.50
C LYS A 230 10.55 -17.15 -6.31
N LEU A 231 10.60 -17.71 -5.10
CA LEU A 231 10.95 -16.96 -3.90
C LEU A 231 12.47 -16.72 -3.86
N ILE A 232 12.88 -15.47 -3.68
CA ILE A 232 14.27 -15.02 -3.59
C ILE A 232 14.55 -14.47 -2.19
N ARG A 233 15.75 -14.75 -1.68
CA ARG A 233 16.33 -14.15 -0.48
C ARG A 233 17.47 -13.21 -0.87
N PHE A 234 17.43 -11.98 -0.39
CA PHE A 234 18.47 -10.97 -0.58
C PHE A 234 18.98 -10.51 0.79
N ASN A 235 20.29 -10.62 1.05
CA ASN A 235 20.87 -10.25 2.34
C ASN A 235 21.08 -8.72 2.43
N LEU A 236 20.84 -8.15 3.63
CA LEU A 236 20.86 -6.70 3.89
C LEU A 236 22.03 -6.25 4.77
#